data_AF-A0AB34R7P6-F1
#
_entry.id   AF-A0AB34R7P6-F1
#
_cell.length_a   1.000
_cell.length_b   1.000
_cell.length_c   1.000
_cell.angle_alpha   90.00
_cell.angle_beta   90.00
_cell.angle_gamma   90.00
#
_symmetry.space_group_name_H-M   'P 1'
#
loop_
_entity.id
_entity.type
_entity.pdbx_description
1 polymer ?
#
loop_
_entity_poly.entity_id
_entity_poly.type
_entity_poly.pdbx_seq_one_letter_code
_entity_poly.pdbx_strand_id
1 'polypeptide(L)'
;MEIKIFYNSFIAKLLLLFSTCSTIMLFGSVFTKESELNNEEKTHESIHVVQYLECFILGTLLLFVLLYLGASIWFILLPIICYYILYLMEWLVSFIHHLFSKRKKDFVKANGKAYWSSAMEMEAYDNQNNPLYLKTRKFFAFVRYYGKI
;
A
#
# COMPACT_ATOMS: atom_id res chain seq x y z
N MET A 1 -5.88 -13.52 10.64
CA MET A 1 -4.46 -13.14 10.70
C MET A 1 -4.34 -12.08 11.76
N GLU A 2 -3.47 -12.26 12.73
CA GLU A 2 -3.21 -11.26 13.76
C GLU A 2 -2.16 -10.28 13.22
N ILE A 3 -2.48 -8.99 13.15
CA ILE A 3 -1.57 -7.96 12.66
C ILE A 3 -0.86 -7.28 13.82
N LYS A 4 0.41 -6.94 13.63
CA LYS A 4 1.19 -6.24 14.63
C LYS A 4 0.96 -4.73 14.49
N ILE A 5 0.33 -4.14 15.50
CA ILE A 5 0.03 -2.70 15.55
C ILE A 5 0.86 -2.04 16.65
N PHE A 6 1.56 -0.98 16.30
CA PHE A 6 2.32 -0.13 17.21
C PHE A 6 1.61 1.21 17.39
N TYR A 7 0.93 1.36 18.54
CA TYR A 7 0.23 2.58 18.93
C TYR A 7 1.18 3.65 19.44
N ASN A 8 0.77 4.92 19.36
CA ASN A 8 1.55 6.08 19.79
C ASN A 8 2.99 6.10 19.23
N SER A 9 3.19 5.55 18.04
CA SER A 9 4.51 5.29 17.48
C SER A 9 5.25 6.59 17.14
N PHE A 10 6.49 6.71 17.63
CA PHE A 10 7.39 7.79 17.23
C PHE A 10 7.65 7.78 15.72
N ILE A 11 7.82 6.59 15.13
CA ILE A 11 8.03 6.43 13.68
C ILE A 11 6.82 6.96 12.92
N ALA A 12 5.59 6.65 13.37
CA ALA A 12 4.38 7.17 12.73
C ALA A 12 4.30 8.69 12.85
N LYS A 13 4.58 9.26 14.03
CA LYS A 13 4.58 10.71 14.25
C LYS A 13 5.60 11.43 13.36
N LEU A 14 6.78 10.84 13.16
CA LEU A 14 7.84 11.41 12.33
C LEU A 14 7.52 11.31 10.82
N LEU A 15 7.21 10.10 10.32
CA LEU A 15 7.02 9.87 8.88
C LEU A 15 5.74 10.51 8.34
N LEU A 16 4.71 10.61 9.17
CA LEU A 16 3.42 11.19 8.80
C LEU A 16 3.27 12.63 9.30
N LEU A 17 4.36 13.33 9.67
CA LEU A 17 4.29 14.68 10.24
C LEU A 17 3.53 15.67 9.36
N PHE A 18 3.73 15.58 8.04
CA PHE A 18 3.06 16.42 7.03
C PHE A 18 1.93 15.70 6.29
N SER A 19 1.59 14.48 6.72
CA SER A 19 0.51 13.69 6.15
C SER A 19 -0.77 13.85 6.95
N THR A 20 -1.91 13.83 6.24
CA THR A 20 -3.24 13.76 6.84
C THR A 20 -3.58 12.37 7.36
N CYS A 21 -2.79 11.35 7.00
CA CYS A 21 -2.95 9.99 7.52
C CYS A 21 -2.41 9.89 8.96
N SER A 22 -3.10 9.11 9.79
CA SER A 22 -2.67 8.78 11.16
C SER A 22 -1.90 7.47 11.26
N THR A 23 -2.01 6.61 10.24
CA THR A 23 -1.46 5.26 10.25
C THR A 23 -0.62 5.00 9.00
N ILE A 24 0.39 4.14 9.12
CA ILE A 24 1.26 3.70 8.03
C ILE A 24 1.64 2.23 8.23
N MET A 25 1.53 1.44 7.17
CA MET A 25 2.05 0.07 7.13
C MET A 25 3.51 0.09 6.64
N LEU A 26 4.41 -0.48 7.44
CA LEU A 26 5.82 -0.69 7.10
C LEU A 26 6.21 -2.13 7.37
N PHE A 27 6.68 -2.81 6.32
CA PHE A 27 7.23 -4.16 6.35
C PHE A 27 6.28 -5.19 6.99
N GLY A 28 4.98 -5.08 6.69
CA GLY A 28 3.93 -5.95 7.22
C GLY A 28 3.53 -5.65 8.67
N SER A 29 4.03 -4.55 9.25
CA SER A 29 3.62 -4.05 10.56
C SER A 29 2.96 -2.67 10.44
N VAL A 30 2.00 -2.40 11.31
CA VAL A 30 1.21 -1.16 11.27
C VAL A 30 1.69 -0.23 12.38
N PHE A 31 1.98 1.02 12.05
CA PHE A 31 2.40 2.05 13.00
C PHE A 31 1.39 3.20 12.95
N THR A 32 0.87 3.59 14.10
CA THR A 32 -0.13 4.66 14.19
C THR A 32 0.26 5.74 15.21
N LYS A 33 -0.17 6.98 14.95
CA LYS A 33 -0.09 8.10 15.89
C LYS A 33 -1.06 7.92 17.05
N GLU A 34 -2.16 7.21 16.81
CA GLU A 34 -3.28 7.08 17.73
C GLU A 34 -2.99 6.12 18.88
N SER A 35 -3.73 6.27 19.98
CA SER A 35 -3.70 5.35 21.12
C SER A 35 -4.49 4.07 20.87
N GLU A 36 -5.48 4.13 19.99
CA GLU A 36 -6.31 3.00 19.59
C GLU A 36 -6.82 3.21 18.15
N LEU A 37 -7.16 2.10 17.49
CA LEU A 37 -7.79 2.09 16.18
C LEU A 37 -9.15 1.40 16.29
N ASN A 38 -10.13 1.93 15.59
CA ASN A 38 -11.44 1.30 15.46
C ASN A 38 -11.36 0.04 14.57
N ASN A 39 -12.46 -0.71 14.47
CA ASN A 39 -12.46 -1.97 13.73
C ASN A 39 -12.34 -1.79 12.21
N GLU A 40 -12.84 -0.67 11.66
CA GLU A 40 -12.73 -0.35 10.25
C GLU A 40 -11.28 -0.05 9.88
N GLU A 41 -10.61 0.81 10.66
CA GLU A 41 -9.20 1.13 10.50
C GLU A 41 -8.32 -0.12 10.65
N LYS A 42 -8.58 -0.97 11.64
CA LYS A 42 -7.87 -2.24 11.79
C LYS A 42 -8.04 -3.14 10.57
N THR A 43 -9.24 -3.18 9.99
CA THR A 43 -9.52 -3.98 8.79
C THR A 43 -8.80 -3.40 7.58
N HIS A 44 -8.87 -2.08 7.40
CA HIS A 44 -8.17 -1.33 6.36
C HIS A 44 -6.66 -1.61 6.38
N GLU A 45 -6.02 -1.43 7.53
CA GLU A 45 -4.59 -1.67 7.69
C GLU A 45 -4.21 -3.15 7.55
N SER A 46 -5.10 -4.06 7.96
CA SER A 46 -4.88 -5.49 7.76
C SER A 46 -4.88 -5.88 6.28
N ILE A 47 -5.66 -5.18 5.45
CA ILE A 47 -5.64 -5.38 3.99
C ILE A 47 -4.28 -4.98 3.42
N HIS A 48 -3.72 -3.84 3.83
CA HIS A 48 -2.37 -3.43 3.42
C HIS A 48 -1.27 -4.42 3.85
N VAL A 49 -1.39 -5.01 5.04
CA VAL A 49 -0.46 -6.06 5.48
C VAL A 49 -0.55 -7.29 4.57
N VAL A 50 -1.76 -7.74 4.21
CA VAL A 50 -1.91 -8.86 3.26
C VAL A 50 -1.32 -8.49 1.89
N GLN A 51 -1.66 -7.32 1.35
CA GLN A 51 -1.13 -6.85 0.07
C GLN A 51 0.40 -6.82 0.06
N TYR A 52 1.03 -6.38 1.16
CA TYR A 52 2.47 -6.43 1.34
C TYR A 52 3.02 -7.86 1.27
N LEU A 53 2.39 -8.82 1.95
CA LEU A 53 2.80 -10.22 1.90
C LEU A 53 2.65 -10.83 0.50
N GLU A 54 1.58 -10.50 -0.22
CA GLU A 54 1.40 -10.93 -1.61
C GLU A 54 2.50 -10.38 -2.52
N CYS A 55 2.85 -9.11 -2.38
CA CYS A 55 3.95 -8.48 -3.10
C CYS A 55 5.31 -9.05 -2.70
N PHE A 56 5.49 -9.42 -1.43
CA PHE A 56 6.70 -10.09 -0.95
C PHE A 56 6.87 -11.46 -1.62
N ILE A 57 5.79 -12.25 -1.71
CA ILE A 57 5.78 -13.53 -2.43
C ILE A 57 6.12 -13.30 -3.91
N LEU A 58 5.46 -12.35 -4.57
CA LEU A 58 5.75 -12.01 -5.97
C LEU A 58 7.20 -11.61 -6.19
N GLY A 59 7.72 -10.70 -5.37
CA GLY A 59 9.10 -10.25 -5.43
C GLY A 59 10.10 -11.39 -5.19
N THR A 60 9.75 -12.35 -4.34
CA THR A 60 10.55 -13.57 -4.10
C THR A 60 10.59 -14.47 -5.33
N LEU A 61 9.45 -14.69 -5.99
CA LEU A 61 9.40 -15.45 -7.25
C LEU A 61 10.22 -14.77 -8.35
N LEU A 62 10.10 -13.44 -8.48
CA LEU A 62 10.89 -12.66 -9.43
C LEU A 62 12.39 -12.71 -9.11
N LEU A 63 12.76 -12.65 -7.84
CA LEU A 63 14.16 -12.80 -7.41
C LEU A 63 14.75 -14.12 -7.89
N PHE A 64 14.05 -15.25 -7.70
CA PHE A 64 14.56 -16.55 -8.16
C PHE A 64 14.77 -16.60 -9.66
N VAL A 65 13.85 -16.03 -10.44
CA VAL A 65 14.00 -15.90 -11.90
C VAL A 65 15.22 -15.05 -12.24
N LEU A 66 15.41 -13.91 -11.59
CA LEU A 66 16.54 -13.02 -11.83
C LEU A 66 17.88 -13.67 -11.49
N LEU A 67 17.98 -14.35 -10.33
CA LEU A 67 19.20 -15.07 -9.94
C LEU A 67 19.52 -16.20 -10.92
N TYR A 68 18.50 -16.93 -11.39
CA TYR A 68 18.66 -17.96 -12.43
C TYR A 68 19.23 -17.37 -13.74
N LEU A 69 18.83 -16.15 -14.09
CA LEU A 69 19.35 -15.40 -15.24
C LEU A 69 20.71 -14.72 -14.99
N GLY A 70 21.35 -14.95 -13.85
CA GLY A 70 22.67 -14.41 -13.52
C GLY A 70 22.64 -12.97 -12.99
N ALA A 71 21.49 -12.47 -12.54
CA ALA A 71 21.40 -11.16 -11.92
C ALA A 71 22.19 -11.09 -10.61
N SER A 72 22.58 -9.86 -10.24
CA SER A 72 23.35 -9.61 -9.02
C SER A 72 22.59 -10.00 -7.75
N ILE A 73 23.32 -10.43 -6.71
CA ILE A 73 22.74 -10.76 -5.40
C ILE A 73 22.01 -9.59 -4.73
N TRP A 74 22.31 -8.34 -5.12
CA TRP A 74 21.62 -7.14 -4.62
C TRP A 74 20.10 -7.15 -4.88
N PHE A 75 19.62 -7.96 -5.83
CA PHE A 75 18.19 -8.17 -6.04
C PHE A 75 17.49 -8.84 -4.86
N ILE A 76 18.21 -9.35 -3.85
CA ILE A 76 17.61 -9.88 -2.61
C ILE A 76 16.74 -8.85 -1.86
N LEU A 77 16.91 -7.55 -2.15
CA LEU A 77 16.06 -6.49 -1.62
C LEU A 77 14.68 -6.43 -2.30
N LEU A 78 14.53 -7.00 -3.51
CA LEU A 78 13.32 -6.94 -4.33
C LEU A 78 12.05 -7.38 -3.57
N PRO A 79 12.02 -8.52 -2.86
CA PRO A 79 10.83 -8.92 -2.09
C PRO A 79 10.42 -7.90 -1.03
N ILE A 80 11.40 -7.28 -0.38
CA ILE A 80 11.19 -6.31 0.70
C ILE A 80 10.62 -5.00 0.14
N ILE A 81 11.06 -4.59 -1.05
CA ILE A 81 10.69 -3.29 -1.64
C ILE A 81 9.52 -3.35 -2.63
N CYS A 82 9.15 -4.55 -3.11
CA CYS A 82 8.18 -4.73 -4.20
C CYS A 82 6.85 -4.03 -3.97
N TYR A 83 6.28 -4.17 -2.77
CA TYR A 83 5.04 -3.47 -2.39
C TYR A 83 5.15 -1.96 -2.57
N TYR A 84 6.22 -1.35 -2.04
CA TYR A 84 6.40 0.10 -2.10
C TYR A 84 6.65 0.59 -3.52
N ILE A 85 7.35 -0.20 -4.35
CA ILE A 85 7.53 0.11 -5.77
C ILE A 85 6.17 0.15 -6.46
N LEU A 86 5.34 -0.88 -6.29
CA LEU A 86 4.02 -0.94 -6.91
C LEU A 86 3.12 0.20 -6.43
N TYR A 87 3.06 0.42 -5.12
CA TYR A 87 2.27 1.50 -4.53
C TYR A 87 2.71 2.89 -5.07
N LEU A 88 4.03 3.14 -5.12
CA LEU A 88 4.57 4.39 -5.66
C LEU A 88 4.30 4.55 -7.17
N MET A 89 4.37 3.45 -7.94
CA MET A 89 4.05 3.46 -9.38
C MET A 89 2.57 3.77 -9.62
N GLU A 90 1.66 3.16 -8.88
CA GLU A 90 0.22 3.43 -8.97
C GLU A 90 -0.09 4.89 -8.68
N TRP A 91 0.50 5.43 -7.62
CA TRP A 91 0.40 6.85 -7.28
C TRP A 91 0.98 7.72 -8.40
N LEU A 92 2.18 7.43 -8.92
CA LEU A 92 2.85 8.25 -9.94
C LEU A 92 2.06 8.28 -11.25
N VAL A 93 1.55 7.15 -11.71
CA VAL A 93 0.71 7.06 -12.92
C VAL A 93 -0.57 7.89 -12.73
N SER A 94 -1.25 7.72 -11.60
CA SER A 94 -2.47 8.46 -11.28
C SER A 94 -2.21 9.97 -11.13
N PHE A 95 -1.07 10.33 -10.55
CA PHE A 95 -0.65 11.72 -10.38
C PHE A 95 -0.39 12.41 -11.72
N ILE A 96 0.38 11.77 -12.61
CA ILE A 96 0.65 12.27 -13.96
C ILE A 96 -0.67 12.42 -14.72
N HIS A 97 -1.53 11.40 -14.70
CA HIS A 97 -2.85 11.47 -15.36
C HIS A 97 -3.66 12.69 -14.89
N HIS A 98 -3.78 12.89 -13.57
CA HIS A 98 -4.55 14.00 -13.01
C HIS A 98 -3.90 15.37 -13.23
N LEU A 99 -2.57 15.45 -13.29
CA LEU A 99 -1.84 16.68 -13.55
C LEU A 99 -2.02 17.17 -14.99
N PHE A 100 -2.08 16.25 -15.95
CA PHE A 100 -2.21 16.57 -17.39
C PHE A 100 -3.66 16.55 -17.91
N SER A 101 -4.60 15.95 -17.18
CA SER A 101 -6.03 15.95 -17.54
C SER A 101 -6.68 17.35 -17.46
N LYS A 102 -6.07 18.31 -16.73
CA LYS A 102 -6.62 19.66 -16.54
C LYS A 102 -5.77 20.76 -17.17
N ARG A 103 -6.45 21.76 -17.74
CA ARG A 103 -5.83 22.97 -18.33
C ARG A 103 -5.07 23.81 -17.30
N LYS A 104 -5.50 23.81 -16.04
CA LYS A 104 -4.78 24.43 -14.91
C LYS A 104 -4.22 23.34 -14.00
N LYS A 105 -2.89 23.31 -13.88
CA LYS A 105 -2.17 22.34 -13.05
C LYS A 105 -2.37 22.70 -11.57
N ASP A 106 -2.84 21.72 -10.80
CA ASP A 106 -3.03 21.82 -9.35
C ASP A 106 -2.42 20.57 -8.72
N PHE A 107 -1.22 20.74 -8.16
CA PHE A 107 -0.40 19.66 -7.63
C PHE A 107 -1.00 19.04 -6.36
N VAL A 108 -1.61 19.85 -5.48
CA VAL A 108 -2.21 19.36 -4.23
C VAL A 108 -3.43 18.51 -4.54
N LYS A 109 -4.28 18.98 -5.45
CA LYS A 109 -5.48 18.24 -5.86
C LYS A 109 -5.15 16.98 -6.66
N ALA A 110 -4.13 17.04 -7.52
CA ALA A 110 -3.66 15.85 -8.24
C ALA A 110 -3.09 14.81 -7.27
N ASN A 111 -2.30 15.22 -6.28
CA ASN A 111 -1.74 14.33 -5.27
C ASN A 111 -2.83 13.63 -4.46
N GLY A 112 -3.80 14.39 -3.95
CA GLY A 112 -4.91 13.82 -3.19
C GLY A 112 -5.66 12.77 -4.01
N LYS A 113 -6.03 13.08 -5.26
CA LYS A 113 -6.70 12.12 -6.13
C LYS A 113 -5.86 10.88 -6.42
N ALA A 114 -4.57 11.08 -6.71
CA ALA A 114 -3.67 9.97 -7.02
C ALA A 114 -3.54 8.96 -5.87
N TYR A 115 -3.58 9.44 -4.63
CA TYR A 115 -3.63 8.59 -3.45
C TYR A 115 -4.88 7.68 -3.45
N TRP A 116 -6.07 8.28 -3.55
CA TRP A 116 -7.35 7.53 -3.53
C TRP A 116 -7.57 6.64 -4.76
N SER A 117 -6.90 6.93 -5.88
CA SER A 117 -6.95 6.13 -7.11
C SER A 117 -5.94 4.96 -7.12
N SER A 118 -5.16 4.73 -6.06
CA SER A 118 -4.35 3.51 -5.97
C SER A 118 -5.27 2.28 -5.85
N ALA A 119 -4.92 1.21 -6.56
CA ALA A 119 -5.67 -0.05 -6.51
C ALA A 119 -5.64 -0.67 -5.11
N MET A 120 -4.52 -0.50 -4.40
CA MET A 120 -4.34 -0.97 -3.03
C MET A 120 -5.24 -0.21 -2.05
N GLU A 121 -5.29 1.12 -2.17
CA GLU A 121 -6.18 2.00 -1.38
C GLU A 121 -7.65 1.72 -1.70
N MET A 122 -8.02 1.62 -2.98
CA MET A 122 -9.39 1.30 -3.39
C MET A 122 -9.87 -0.03 -2.81
N GLU A 123 -9.04 -1.08 -2.84
CA GLU A 123 -9.38 -2.35 -2.20
C GLU A 123 -9.60 -2.19 -0.69
N ALA A 124 -8.71 -1.46 -0.01
CA ALA A 124 -8.79 -1.28 1.43
C ALA A 124 -10.07 -0.54 1.83
N TYR A 125 -10.37 0.58 1.18
CA TYR A 125 -11.58 1.37 1.45
C TYR A 125 -12.88 0.63 1.12
N ASP A 126 -12.95 -0.10 0.01
CA ASP A 126 -14.16 -0.84 -0.36
C ASP A 126 -14.52 -1.95 0.64
N ASN A 127 -13.54 -2.45 1.41
CA ASN A 127 -13.71 -3.62 2.26
C ASN A 127 -13.46 -3.38 3.75
N GLN A 128 -13.10 -2.17 4.17
CA GLN A 128 -12.79 -1.85 5.57
C GLN A 128 -13.95 -2.10 6.55
N ASN A 129 -15.20 -2.04 6.08
CA ASN A 129 -16.39 -2.30 6.90
C ASN A 129 -16.72 -3.79 7.03
N ASN A 130 -15.96 -4.68 6.38
CA ASN A 130 -16.15 -6.12 6.44
C ASN A 130 -15.00 -6.79 7.20
N PRO A 131 -15.16 -7.03 8.52
CA PRO A 131 -14.09 -7.63 9.34
C PRO A 131 -13.76 -9.08 8.95
N LEU A 132 -14.62 -9.74 8.17
CA LEU A 132 -14.41 -11.09 7.66
C LEU A 132 -13.82 -11.11 6.24
N TYR A 133 -13.59 -9.95 5.62
CA TYR A 133 -13.10 -9.84 4.25
C TYR A 133 -11.86 -10.69 4.02
N LEU A 134 -10.86 -10.59 4.89
CA LEU A 134 -9.59 -11.32 4.76
C LEU A 134 -9.73 -12.85 4.79
N LYS A 135 -10.84 -13.40 5.34
CA LYS A 135 -11.08 -14.85 5.31
C LYS A 135 -11.54 -15.37 3.95
N THR A 136 -12.12 -14.49 3.14
CA THR A 136 -12.73 -14.83 1.84
C THR A 136 -12.04 -14.14 0.66
N ARG A 137 -11.12 -13.22 0.95
CA ARG A 137 -10.33 -12.46 -0.02
C ARG A 137 -9.52 -13.40 -0.91
N LYS A 138 -9.60 -13.18 -2.22
CA LYS A 138 -8.78 -13.88 -3.22
C LYS A 138 -7.35 -13.33 -3.24
N PHE A 139 -6.40 -14.15 -3.67
CA PHE A 139 -5.02 -13.70 -3.85
C PHE A 139 -4.94 -12.61 -4.93
N PHE A 140 -4.15 -11.56 -4.69
CA PHE A 140 -4.02 -10.36 -5.54
C PHE A 140 -5.34 -9.66 -5.86
N ALA A 141 -6.25 -9.60 -4.88
CA ALA A 141 -7.57 -9.01 -5.06
C ALA A 141 -7.56 -7.51 -5.44
N PHE A 142 -6.50 -6.74 -5.15
CA PHE A 142 -6.36 -5.35 -5.57
C PHE A 142 -6.23 -5.19 -7.10
N VAL A 143 -5.76 -6.21 -7.83
CA VAL A 143 -5.54 -6.13 -9.30
C VAL A 143 -6.83 -5.78 -10.06
N ARG A 144 -8.01 -6.15 -9.52
CA ARG A 144 -9.31 -5.82 -10.12
C ARG A 144 -9.61 -4.31 -10.18
N TYR A 145 -8.85 -3.51 -9.45
CA TYR A 145 -8.99 -2.06 -9.41
C TYR A 145 -8.09 -1.36 -10.44
N TYR A 146 -7.16 -2.07 -11.09
CA TYR A 146 -6.37 -1.47 -12.15
C TYR A 146 -7.22 -0.97 -13.31
N GLY A 147 -6.89 0.23 -13.78
CA GLY A 147 -7.64 0.95 -14.82
C GLY A 147 -8.83 1.77 -14.31
N LYS A 148 -9.16 1.70 -13.01
CA LYS A 148 -10.11 2.62 -12.38
C LYS A 148 -9.34 3.86 -11.89
N ILE A 149 -9.51 4.99 -12.56
CA ILE A 149 -8.84 6.27 -12.23
C ILE A 149 -9.88 7.36 -11.99
#